data_AF-A0A7S2PTQ2-F1
#
_entry.id   AF-A0A7S2PTQ2-F1
#
_cell.length_a   1.000
_cell.length_b   1.000
_cell.length_c   1.000
_cell.angle_alpha   90.00
_cell.angle_beta   90.00
_cell.angle_gamma   90.00
#
_symmetry.space_group_name_H-M   'P 1'
#
loop_
_entity.id
_entity.type
_entity.pdbx_description
1 polymer ?
#
loop_
_entity_poly.entity_id
_entity_poly.type
_entity_poly.pdbx_seq_one_letter_code
_entity_poly.pdbx_strand_id
1 'polypeptide(L)'
;FPHNLNIIPSSDPSSKVLVENVPSLRERVGRFFFYDISIPSEKCLVPLTYFDEGLCSSIMCVLLKQLGEKLDAVRCQAGECIERLLTAQSPRVPFVSHRNMLVKALCVGEHSTNWSNPAVTFPLLMRAVNIDGFFSPILEGIVVSVGGLTESVSKNSTASLFEWIRVCRQLKATQKILQMGEVFLGLFRRFKRNGRVLLPLLSTLDKLLSHGYLEELLTLNNGNFIRILMTSLSNEASGCSDVKRLLAIVRVSLNMIQPDLETAATMRESVLPLVMTALLNPYPRVRQYTAEQLYVKIEEDGDKLFGSQASLEDATQLLLNVVWHDEFDHHGHIVKARNQIADLLGVALSEEARQITFGTTASRTVRNDEFE
;
A
#
# COMPACT_ATOMS: atom_id res chain seq x y z
N PHE A 1 -8.91 23.21 -3.23
CA PHE A 1 -9.64 24.30 -3.92
C PHE A 1 -11.13 23.96 -3.87
N PRO A 2 -11.98 24.82 -3.29
CA PRO A 2 -12.41 26.04 -3.99
C PRO A 2 -12.70 27.26 -3.08
N HIS A 3 -12.79 28.46 -3.67
CA HIS A 3 -13.85 29.44 -3.34
C HIS A 3 -14.01 30.51 -4.42
N ASN A 4 -15.26 30.65 -4.87
CA ASN A 4 -16.04 31.86 -5.16
C ASN A 4 -15.36 33.06 -5.82
N LEU A 5 -15.81 33.38 -7.05
CA LEU A 5 -15.80 34.74 -7.57
C LEU A 5 -17.24 35.18 -7.83
N ASN A 6 -17.60 36.28 -7.17
CA ASN A 6 -18.81 37.05 -7.40
C ASN A 6 -18.83 37.57 -8.84
N ILE A 7 -19.97 37.40 -9.50
CA ILE A 7 -20.26 37.96 -10.82
C ILE A 7 -20.61 39.44 -10.62
N ILE A 8 -19.79 40.33 -11.18
CA ILE A 8 -20.15 41.73 -11.43
C ILE A 8 -20.47 41.81 -12.94
N PRO A 9 -21.63 42.34 -13.36
CA PRO A 9 -21.92 42.48 -14.78
C PRO A 9 -21.24 43.74 -15.33
N SER A 10 -20.19 43.58 -16.14
CA SER A 10 -19.64 44.67 -16.96
C SER A 10 -20.29 44.65 -18.35
N SER A 11 -20.95 45.75 -18.67
CA SER A 11 -21.51 46.09 -19.98
C SER A 11 -20.40 46.46 -20.97
N ASP A 12 -20.06 45.55 -21.88
CA ASP A 12 -19.29 45.88 -23.10
C ASP A 12 -19.60 44.88 -24.23
N PRO A 13 -20.21 45.28 -25.36
CA PRO A 13 -20.62 44.38 -26.44
C PRO A 13 -19.51 44.17 -27.49
N SER A 14 -18.28 43.87 -27.05
CA SER A 14 -17.15 43.70 -27.99
C SER A 14 -16.09 42.67 -27.57
N SER A 15 -16.48 41.49 -27.09
CA SER A 15 -15.57 40.34 -26.99
C SER A 15 -16.12 39.12 -27.72
N LYS A 16 -15.65 38.90 -28.96
CA LYS A 16 -15.88 37.65 -29.68
C LYS A 16 -15.18 36.51 -28.93
N VAL A 17 -15.96 35.57 -28.42
CA VAL A 17 -15.47 34.28 -27.92
C VAL A 17 -14.79 33.54 -29.07
N LEU A 18 -13.47 33.38 -29.01
CA LEU A 18 -12.75 32.45 -29.87
C LEU A 18 -13.10 31.04 -29.42
N VAL A 19 -14.09 30.45 -30.07
CA VAL A 19 -14.34 29.01 -29.99
C VAL A 19 -13.18 28.32 -30.71
N GLU A 20 -12.22 27.80 -29.95
CA GLU A 20 -11.20 26.90 -30.49
C GLU A 20 -11.91 25.63 -30.98
N ASN A 21 -12.08 25.51 -32.30
CA ASN A 21 -12.52 24.29 -32.95
C ASN A 21 -11.49 23.18 -32.68
N VAL A 22 -11.80 22.32 -31.71
CA VAL A 22 -11.08 21.06 -31.52
C VAL A 22 -11.37 20.19 -32.75
N PRO A 23 -10.37 19.84 -33.58
CA PRO A 23 -10.62 19.05 -34.77
C PRO A 23 -11.13 17.66 -34.38
N SER A 24 -12.13 17.17 -35.11
CA SER A 24 -12.71 15.84 -34.94
C SER A 24 -11.64 14.75 -35.08
N LEU A 25 -11.90 13.56 -34.50
CA LEU A 25 -11.01 12.40 -34.63
C LEU A 25 -10.65 12.12 -36.10
N ARG A 26 -11.62 12.28 -37.01
CA ARG A 26 -11.43 12.10 -38.45
C ARG A 26 -10.45 13.12 -39.04
N GLU A 27 -10.52 14.38 -38.63
CA GLU A 27 -9.61 15.44 -39.10
C GLU A 27 -8.18 15.26 -38.57
N ARG A 28 -8.04 14.72 -37.36
CA ARG A 28 -6.72 14.48 -36.74
C ARG A 28 -6.02 13.24 -37.29
N VAL A 29 -6.78 12.21 -37.65
CA VAL A 29 -6.26 10.92 -38.14
C VAL A 29 -6.20 10.88 -39.68
N GLY A 30 -6.84 11.82 -40.38
CA GLY A 30 -6.88 11.88 -41.85
C GLY A 30 -5.51 11.91 -42.54
N ARG A 31 -4.43 12.31 -41.85
CA ARG A 31 -3.04 12.26 -42.38
C ARG A 31 -2.34 10.91 -42.20
N PHE A 32 -2.91 9.97 -41.44
CA PHE A 32 -2.32 8.66 -41.16
C PHE A 32 -2.92 7.52 -42.00
N PHE A 33 -4.06 7.73 -42.66
CA PHE A 33 -4.62 6.75 -43.58
C PHE A 33 -3.84 6.79 -44.91
N PHE A 34 -2.82 5.95 -45.01
CA PHE A 34 -2.37 5.48 -46.32
C PHE A 34 -3.54 4.69 -46.93
N TYR A 35 -4.26 5.28 -47.87
CA TYR A 35 -5.09 4.52 -48.80
C TYR A 35 -4.13 3.74 -49.70
N ASP A 36 -3.82 2.50 -49.31
CA ASP A 36 -3.20 1.54 -50.21
C ASP A 36 -4.28 1.02 -51.16
N ILE A 37 -4.33 1.57 -52.38
CA ILE A 37 -5.39 1.32 -53.38
C ILE A 37 -5.22 -0.05 -54.08
N SER A 38 -4.50 -0.99 -53.45
CA SER A 38 -4.01 -2.19 -54.14
C SER A 38 -4.71 -3.50 -53.75
N ILE A 39 -5.72 -3.51 -52.86
CA ILE A 39 -6.31 -4.76 -52.34
C ILE A 39 -7.81 -4.85 -52.68
N PRO A 40 -8.27 -5.91 -53.39
CA PRO A 40 -9.69 -6.12 -53.68
C PRO A 40 -10.48 -6.45 -52.41
N SER A 41 -11.69 -5.90 -52.39
CA SER A 41 -12.85 -6.16 -51.53
C SER A 41 -12.89 -7.54 -50.83
N GLU A 42 -13.32 -7.51 -49.56
CA GLU A 42 -13.63 -8.64 -48.65
C GLU A 42 -12.45 -9.25 -47.88
N LYS A 43 -11.94 -8.50 -46.89
CA LYS A 43 -11.44 -9.03 -45.60
C LYS A 43 -11.25 -7.90 -44.59
N CYS A 44 -12.14 -7.85 -43.60
CA CYS A 44 -11.99 -7.21 -42.28
C CYS A 44 -11.29 -5.83 -42.25
N LEU A 45 -12.08 -4.75 -42.44
CA LEU A 45 -11.66 -3.40 -42.04
C LEU A 45 -11.77 -3.26 -40.51
N VAL A 46 -10.82 -3.84 -39.77
CA VAL A 46 -10.56 -3.37 -38.40
C VAL A 46 -9.83 -2.04 -38.55
N PRO A 47 -10.29 -0.92 -37.95
CA PRO A 47 -9.48 0.29 -37.94
C PRO A 47 -8.20 -0.02 -37.15
N LEU A 48 -7.06 -0.13 -37.84
CA LEU A 48 -5.74 -0.32 -37.22
C LEU A 48 -5.27 0.99 -36.57
N THR A 49 -5.94 1.42 -35.51
CA THR A 49 -5.38 2.42 -34.60
C THR A 49 -4.44 1.69 -33.65
N TYR A 50 -3.14 1.66 -33.97
CA TYR A 50 -2.11 1.10 -33.08
C TYR A 50 -1.95 1.90 -31.76
N PHE A 51 -2.47 3.13 -31.71
CA PHE A 51 -2.43 4.00 -30.55
C PHE A 51 -3.81 4.62 -30.30
N ASP A 52 -4.45 4.23 -29.19
CA ASP A 52 -5.78 4.68 -28.77
C ASP A 52 -5.75 5.23 -27.34
N GLU A 53 -6.93 5.60 -26.81
CA GLU A 53 -7.07 6.12 -25.45
C GLU A 53 -6.70 5.11 -24.37
N GLY A 54 -7.04 3.83 -24.56
CA GLY A 54 -6.72 2.76 -23.62
C GLY A 54 -5.21 2.55 -23.49
N LEU A 55 -4.51 2.47 -24.61
CA LEU A 55 -3.05 2.34 -24.65
C LEU A 55 -2.36 3.58 -24.07
N CYS A 56 -2.81 4.78 -24.45
CA CYS A 56 -2.23 6.01 -23.92
C CYS A 56 -2.41 6.11 -22.40
N SER A 57 -3.61 5.82 -21.90
CA SER A 57 -3.90 5.76 -20.46
C SER A 57 -3.01 4.73 -19.75
N SER A 58 -2.87 3.52 -20.30
CA SER A 58 -1.99 2.49 -19.75
C SER A 58 -0.52 2.94 -19.67
N ILE A 59 0.00 3.58 -20.73
CA ILE A 59 1.36 4.14 -20.75
C ILE A 59 1.52 5.20 -19.65
N MET A 60 0.58 6.14 -19.54
CA MET A 60 0.62 7.19 -18.52
C MET A 60 0.55 6.59 -17.10
N CYS A 61 -0.29 5.58 -16.87
CA CYS A 61 -0.39 4.85 -15.61
C CYS A 61 0.95 4.18 -15.23
N VAL A 62 1.59 3.49 -16.18
CA VAL A 62 2.89 2.83 -15.94
C VAL A 62 3.97 3.85 -15.64
N LEU A 63 4.04 4.95 -16.39
CA LEU A 63 5.03 6.00 -16.14
C LEU A 63 4.82 6.69 -14.80
N LEU A 64 3.58 7.03 -14.43
CA LEU A 64 3.27 7.63 -13.12
C LEU A 64 3.55 6.69 -11.97
N LYS A 65 3.32 5.38 -12.15
CA LYS A 65 3.74 4.36 -11.19
C LYS A 65 5.26 4.31 -11.04
N GLN A 66 6.00 4.32 -12.15
CA GLN A 66 7.47 4.33 -12.15
C GLN A 66 8.07 5.62 -11.58
N LEU A 67 7.38 6.75 -11.75
CA LEU A 67 7.75 8.02 -11.11
C LEU A 67 7.73 7.93 -9.57
N GLY A 68 6.95 6.99 -9.03
CA GLY A 68 6.90 6.68 -7.60
C GLY A 68 7.88 5.62 -7.11
N GLU A 69 8.70 5.02 -7.98
CA GLU A 69 9.63 3.94 -7.61
C GLU A 69 10.82 4.45 -6.78
N LYS A 70 11.50 3.57 -6.04
CA LYS A 70 12.65 3.83 -5.18
C LYS A 70 13.96 4.06 -5.93
N LEU A 71 14.06 3.60 -7.18
CA LEU A 71 15.28 3.76 -7.99
C LEU A 71 15.32 5.12 -8.69
N ASP A 72 16.35 5.91 -8.39
CA ASP A 72 16.55 7.27 -8.92
C ASP A 72 16.52 7.30 -10.45
N ALA A 73 17.21 6.37 -11.11
CA ALA A 73 17.23 6.28 -12.57
C ALA A 73 15.85 5.99 -13.18
N VAL A 74 15.04 5.17 -12.53
CA VAL A 74 13.68 4.84 -12.99
C VAL A 74 12.77 6.07 -12.85
N ARG A 75 12.82 6.77 -11.71
CA ARG A 75 12.07 8.02 -11.54
C ARG A 75 12.49 9.08 -12.55
N CYS A 76 13.79 9.24 -12.75
CA CYS A 76 14.36 10.19 -13.70
C CYS A 76 13.80 9.94 -15.10
N GLN A 77 13.94 8.72 -15.60
CA GLN A 77 13.50 8.36 -16.94
C GLN A 77 11.97 8.47 -17.10
N ALA A 78 11.19 8.06 -16.09
CA ALA A 78 9.74 8.16 -16.10
C ALA A 78 9.27 9.62 -16.15
N GLY A 79 9.87 10.50 -15.33
CA GLY A 79 9.57 11.92 -15.29
C GLY A 79 9.87 12.61 -16.61
N GLU A 80 11.05 12.39 -17.19
CA GLU A 80 11.44 12.93 -18.50
C GLU A 80 10.52 12.44 -19.63
N CYS A 81 10.10 11.16 -19.59
CA CYS A 81 9.11 10.63 -20.53
C CYS A 81 7.77 11.35 -20.39
N ILE A 82 7.26 11.53 -19.16
CA ILE A 82 6.00 12.23 -18.90
C ILE A 82 6.09 13.68 -19.40
N GLU A 83 7.18 14.40 -19.10
CA GLU A 83 7.38 15.77 -19.58
C GLU A 83 7.36 15.86 -21.10
N ARG A 84 8.06 14.96 -21.81
CA ARG A 84 8.04 14.91 -23.27
C ARG A 84 6.65 14.63 -23.82
N LEU A 85 5.92 13.66 -23.23
CA LEU A 85 4.56 13.34 -23.65
C LEU A 85 3.59 14.52 -23.41
N LEU A 86 3.77 15.27 -22.32
CA LEU A 86 2.92 16.39 -21.93
C LEU A 86 3.23 17.69 -22.69
N THR A 87 4.47 17.89 -23.13
CA THR A 87 4.92 19.14 -23.78
C THR A 87 5.05 19.05 -25.31
N ALA A 88 5.11 17.84 -25.89
CA ALA A 88 5.20 17.68 -27.33
C ALA A 88 4.08 18.43 -28.08
N GLN A 89 4.45 19.28 -29.04
CA GLN A 89 3.52 20.06 -29.86
C GLN A 89 3.49 19.62 -31.33
N SER A 90 4.48 18.88 -31.82
CA SER A 90 4.62 18.56 -33.25
C SER A 90 5.27 17.17 -33.47
N PRO A 91 4.46 16.09 -33.59
CA PRO A 91 3.03 16.06 -33.33
C PRO A 91 2.74 16.10 -31.83
N ARG A 92 1.63 16.75 -31.45
CA ARG A 92 1.10 16.63 -30.09
C ARG A 92 0.60 15.21 -29.86
N VAL A 93 1.07 14.56 -28.78
CA VAL A 93 0.65 13.20 -28.45
C VAL A 93 -0.86 13.16 -28.21
N PRO A 94 -1.63 12.38 -28.99
CA PRO A 94 -3.08 12.29 -28.81
C PRO A 94 -3.44 11.53 -27.53
N PHE A 95 -4.71 11.60 -27.13
CA PHE A 95 -5.32 10.77 -26.07
C PHE A 95 -4.74 10.82 -24.64
N VAL A 96 -3.82 11.74 -24.33
CA VAL A 96 -3.37 11.92 -22.93
C VAL A 96 -4.50 12.48 -22.07
N SER A 97 -5.16 11.60 -21.32
CA SER A 97 -6.25 11.92 -20.40
C SER A 97 -5.79 12.92 -19.33
N HIS A 98 -6.65 13.90 -19.02
CA HIS A 98 -6.39 14.91 -17.99
C HIS A 98 -5.06 15.69 -18.15
N ARG A 99 -4.55 15.85 -19.38
CA ARG A 99 -3.26 16.50 -19.67
C ARG A 99 -3.00 17.80 -18.89
N ASN A 100 -3.97 18.73 -18.87
CA ASN A 100 -3.80 20.02 -18.18
C ASN A 100 -3.68 19.84 -16.65
N MET A 101 -4.40 18.87 -16.08
CA MET A 101 -4.30 18.57 -14.66
C MET A 101 -2.94 17.96 -14.33
N LEU A 102 -2.42 17.07 -15.19
CA LEU A 102 -1.07 16.50 -15.04
C LEU A 102 0.02 17.56 -15.14
N VAL A 103 -0.05 18.43 -16.15
CA VAL A 103 0.89 19.56 -16.32
C VAL A 103 0.93 20.41 -15.06
N LYS A 104 -0.23 20.79 -14.52
CA LYS A 104 -0.34 21.59 -13.30
C LYS A 104 0.14 20.84 -12.05
N ALA A 105 -0.23 19.56 -11.90
CA ALA A 105 0.14 18.77 -10.72
C ALA A 105 1.64 18.52 -10.64
N LEU A 106 2.27 18.29 -11.80
CA LEU A 106 3.69 17.98 -11.94
C LEU A 106 4.56 19.21 -12.25
N CYS A 107 3.99 20.42 -12.28
CA CYS A 107 4.68 21.68 -12.62
C CYS A 107 5.48 21.61 -13.95
N VAL A 108 4.96 20.88 -14.93
CA VAL A 108 5.66 20.65 -16.21
C VAL A 108 5.68 21.93 -17.02
N GLY A 109 6.88 22.35 -17.44
CA GLY A 109 7.08 23.53 -18.28
C GLY A 109 7.23 24.85 -17.52
N GLU A 110 7.14 24.85 -16.19
CA GLU A 110 7.48 26.02 -15.37
C GLU A 110 9.00 26.15 -15.22
N HIS A 111 9.67 25.06 -14.79
CA HIS A 111 11.12 24.98 -14.60
C HIS A 111 11.62 23.57 -14.91
N SER A 112 12.94 23.40 -15.10
CA SER A 112 13.54 22.06 -15.23
C SER A 112 13.42 21.29 -13.91
N THR A 113 12.78 20.11 -13.93
CA THR A 113 12.57 19.31 -12.73
C THR A 113 13.61 18.20 -12.63
N ASN A 114 14.31 18.10 -11.50
CA ASN A 114 15.20 16.96 -11.24
C ASN A 114 14.38 15.77 -10.70
N TRP A 115 13.85 14.96 -11.61
CA TRP A 115 13.00 13.80 -11.30
C TRP A 115 13.70 12.69 -10.49
N SER A 116 15.03 12.67 -10.47
CA SER A 116 15.79 11.72 -9.64
C SER A 116 15.69 12.06 -8.14
N ASN A 117 15.51 13.35 -7.79
CA ASN A 117 15.50 13.82 -6.41
C ASN A 117 14.15 13.50 -5.72
N PRO A 118 14.12 12.59 -4.72
CA PRO A 118 12.87 12.20 -4.07
C PRO A 118 12.17 13.35 -3.33
N ALA A 119 12.93 14.34 -2.82
CA ALA A 119 12.36 15.52 -2.14
C ALA A 119 11.57 16.45 -3.08
N VAL A 120 11.84 16.36 -4.39
CA VAL A 120 11.13 17.13 -5.43
C VAL A 120 10.03 16.28 -6.04
N THR A 121 10.35 15.04 -6.42
CA THR A 121 9.45 14.18 -7.20
C THR A 121 8.22 13.73 -6.43
N PHE A 122 8.36 13.28 -5.17
CA PHE A 122 7.23 12.71 -4.43
C PHE A 122 6.15 13.73 -4.09
N PRO A 123 6.45 14.97 -3.68
CA PRO A 123 5.42 16.00 -3.51
C PRO A 123 4.62 16.29 -4.79
N LEU A 124 5.29 16.34 -5.95
CA LEU A 124 4.63 16.54 -7.25
C LEU A 124 3.76 15.35 -7.63
N LEU A 125 4.28 14.13 -7.46
CA LEU A 125 3.54 12.90 -7.71
C LEU A 125 2.28 12.80 -6.84
N MET A 126 2.38 13.15 -5.55
CA MET A 126 1.25 13.16 -4.62
C MET A 126 0.23 14.28 -4.87
N ARG A 127 0.54 15.28 -5.70
CA ARG A 127 -0.49 16.18 -6.26
C ARG A 127 -1.27 15.45 -7.36
N ALA A 128 -0.57 14.75 -8.24
CA ALA A 128 -1.15 14.02 -9.37
C ALA A 128 -2.02 12.83 -8.96
N VAL A 129 -1.78 12.24 -7.78
CA VAL A 129 -2.60 11.13 -7.23
C VAL A 129 -4.09 11.47 -7.18
N ASN A 130 -4.45 12.75 -7.04
CA ASN A 130 -5.85 13.18 -6.93
C ASN A 130 -6.64 13.09 -8.26
N ILE A 131 -5.98 12.73 -9.37
CA ILE A 131 -6.61 12.46 -10.65
C ILE A 131 -7.08 11.00 -10.66
N ASP A 132 -8.40 10.77 -10.70
CA ASP A 132 -9.00 9.45 -10.45
C ASP A 132 -8.43 8.32 -11.32
N GLY A 133 -8.18 8.58 -12.61
CA GLY A 133 -7.59 7.60 -13.54
C GLY A 133 -6.16 7.16 -13.20
N PHE A 134 -5.44 7.94 -12.37
CA PHE A 134 -4.04 7.70 -12.01
C PHE A 134 -3.85 7.39 -10.51
N PHE A 135 -4.91 7.48 -9.70
CA PHE A 135 -4.87 7.29 -8.26
C PHE A 135 -4.23 5.95 -7.85
N SER A 136 -4.75 4.83 -8.36
CA SER A 136 -4.24 3.50 -8.01
C SER A 136 -2.80 3.29 -8.50
N PRO A 137 -2.44 3.49 -9.79
CA PRO A 137 -1.06 3.32 -10.26
C PRO A 137 -0.03 4.11 -9.47
N ILE A 138 -0.34 5.35 -9.08
CA ILE A 138 0.55 6.20 -8.29
C ILE A 138 0.75 5.62 -6.89
N LEU A 139 -0.32 5.23 -6.20
CA LEU A 139 -0.23 4.61 -4.87
C LEU A 139 0.52 3.27 -4.91
N GLU A 140 0.29 2.45 -5.94
CA GLU A 140 1.02 1.20 -6.13
C GLU A 140 2.53 1.41 -6.32
N GLY A 141 2.93 2.52 -6.96
CA GLY A 141 4.33 2.89 -7.12
C GLY A 141 4.94 3.39 -5.81
N ILE A 142 4.26 4.35 -5.15
CA ILE A 142 4.82 5.02 -3.98
C ILE A 142 5.01 4.08 -2.78
N VAL A 143 4.18 3.05 -2.64
CA VAL A 143 4.30 2.02 -1.59
C VAL A 143 5.70 1.38 -1.58
N VAL A 144 6.31 1.16 -2.74
CA VAL A 144 7.64 0.54 -2.84
C VAL A 144 8.73 1.48 -2.32
N SER A 145 8.56 2.79 -2.50
CA SER A 145 9.45 3.83 -1.96
C SER A 145 9.25 4.02 -0.45
N VAL A 146 7.99 4.11 0.00
CA VAL A 146 7.64 4.33 1.42
C VAL A 146 8.15 3.18 2.27
N GLY A 147 7.90 1.93 1.86
CA GLY A 147 8.41 0.74 2.53
C GLY A 147 9.82 0.31 2.10
N GLY A 148 10.53 1.16 1.37
CA GLY A 148 11.88 0.88 0.88
C GLY A 148 12.94 1.04 1.98
N LEU A 149 14.10 0.40 1.78
CA LEU A 149 15.23 0.40 2.73
C LEU A 149 16.10 1.67 2.63
N THR A 150 16.09 2.36 1.49
CA THR A 150 16.92 3.54 1.26
C THR A 150 16.39 4.72 2.07
N GLU A 151 17.14 5.18 3.07
CA GLU A 151 16.70 6.18 4.04
C GLU A 151 16.15 7.46 3.40
N SER A 152 16.90 8.09 2.49
CA SER A 152 16.48 9.35 1.84
C SER A 152 15.18 9.19 1.04
N VAL A 153 15.07 8.13 0.25
CA VAL A 153 13.88 7.85 -0.57
C VAL A 153 12.69 7.53 0.33
N SER A 154 12.88 6.67 1.33
CA SER A 154 11.87 6.27 2.29
C SER A 154 11.35 7.47 3.08
N LYS A 155 12.26 8.31 3.59
CA LYS A 155 11.92 9.55 4.33
C LYS A 155 11.06 10.50 3.50
N ASN A 156 11.50 10.83 2.29
CA ASN A 156 10.79 11.80 1.43
C ASN A 156 9.45 11.27 0.91
N SER A 157 9.36 9.98 0.56
CA SER A 157 8.10 9.35 0.15
C SER A 157 7.12 9.23 1.30
N THR A 158 7.58 8.81 2.50
CA THR A 158 6.75 8.78 3.72
C THR A 158 6.21 10.18 4.02
N ALA A 159 7.07 11.21 4.03
CA ALA A 159 6.64 12.58 4.29
C ALA A 159 5.57 13.05 3.30
N SER A 160 5.74 12.75 2.01
CA SER A 160 4.79 13.15 0.96
C SER A 160 3.45 12.42 1.08
N LEU A 161 3.46 11.11 1.39
CA LEU A 161 2.24 10.34 1.61
C LEU A 161 1.49 10.83 2.86
N PHE A 162 2.20 11.04 3.96
CA PHE A 162 1.60 11.53 5.21
C PHE A 162 1.00 12.92 5.04
N GLU A 163 1.69 13.81 4.34
CA GLU A 163 1.16 15.13 4.03
C GLU A 163 -0.10 15.06 3.18
N TRP A 164 -0.13 14.18 2.17
CA TRP A 164 -1.34 13.96 1.37
C TRP A 164 -2.52 13.48 2.24
N ILE A 165 -2.31 12.53 3.16
CA ILE A 165 -3.37 12.06 4.07
C ILE A 165 -3.85 13.20 4.99
N ARG A 166 -2.93 14.01 5.54
CA ARG A 166 -3.29 15.19 6.36
C ARG A 166 -4.15 16.17 5.58
N VAL A 167 -3.79 16.48 4.32
CA VAL A 167 -4.57 17.35 3.44
C VAL A 167 -5.94 16.74 3.15
N CYS A 168 -6.03 15.43 2.90
CA CYS A 168 -7.32 14.75 2.73
C CYS A 168 -8.22 14.90 3.98
N ARG A 169 -7.66 14.75 5.19
CA ARG A 169 -8.39 14.98 6.45
C ARG A 169 -8.89 16.42 6.59
N GLN A 170 -8.02 17.40 6.35
CA GLN A 170 -8.36 18.82 6.39
C GLN A 170 -9.50 19.17 5.42
N LEU A 171 -9.48 18.57 4.23
CA LEU A 171 -10.50 18.77 3.21
C LEU A 171 -11.73 17.85 3.38
N LYS A 172 -11.79 17.04 4.45
CA LYS A 172 -12.83 16.03 4.69
C LYS A 172 -13.03 15.06 3.51
N ALA A 173 -11.96 14.78 2.77
CA ALA A 173 -11.94 13.88 1.64
C ALA A 173 -11.72 12.42 2.07
N THR A 174 -12.45 11.96 3.09
CA THR A 174 -12.28 10.62 3.70
C THR A 174 -12.38 9.50 2.67
N GLN A 175 -13.21 9.67 1.63
CA GLN A 175 -13.34 8.69 0.54
C GLN A 175 -12.00 8.38 -0.15
N LYS A 176 -11.07 9.34 -0.25
CA LYS A 176 -9.74 9.11 -0.83
C LYS A 176 -8.87 8.21 0.06
N ILE A 177 -8.98 8.35 1.37
CA ILE A 177 -8.30 7.48 2.35
C ILE A 177 -8.88 6.07 2.27
N LEU A 178 -10.20 5.94 2.13
CA LEU A 178 -10.86 4.64 1.92
C LEU A 178 -10.40 3.96 0.62
N GLN A 179 -10.34 4.71 -0.48
CA GLN A 179 -9.83 4.22 -1.76
C GLN A 179 -8.36 3.78 -1.67
N MET A 180 -7.52 4.48 -0.89
CA MET A 180 -6.14 4.06 -0.64
C MET A 180 -6.10 2.69 0.05
N GLY A 181 -6.95 2.46 1.06
CA GLY A 181 -7.07 1.15 1.70
C GLY A 181 -7.44 0.05 0.71
N GLU A 182 -8.39 0.30 -0.20
CA GLU A 182 -8.77 -0.65 -1.24
C GLU A 182 -7.64 -0.96 -2.22
N VAL A 183 -6.82 0.03 -2.57
CA VAL A 183 -5.62 -0.18 -3.40
C VAL A 183 -4.64 -1.11 -2.67
N PHE A 184 -4.39 -0.89 -1.37
CA PHE A 184 -3.48 -1.72 -0.58
C PHE A 184 -3.99 -3.16 -0.43
N LEU A 185 -5.29 -3.36 -0.19
CA LEU A 185 -5.90 -4.70 -0.20
C LEU A 185 -5.85 -5.34 -1.60
N GLY A 186 -5.96 -4.54 -2.66
CA GLY A 186 -5.74 -4.97 -4.05
C GLY A 186 -4.34 -5.51 -4.30
N LEU A 187 -3.31 -4.90 -3.69
CA LEU A 187 -1.93 -5.35 -3.81
C LEU A 187 -1.72 -6.75 -3.21
N PHE A 188 -2.29 -7.05 -2.04
CA PHE A 188 -2.26 -8.42 -1.48
C PHE A 188 -2.91 -9.44 -2.43
N ARG A 189 -4.04 -9.09 -3.05
CA ARG A 189 -4.75 -9.99 -3.97
C ARG A 189 -3.96 -10.28 -5.24
N ARG A 190 -3.28 -9.28 -5.81
CA ARG A 190 -2.57 -9.39 -7.10
C ARG A 190 -1.16 -9.96 -6.96
N PHE A 191 -0.46 -9.67 -5.86
CA PHE A 191 0.94 -10.01 -5.66
C PHE A 191 1.17 -11.07 -4.56
N LYS A 192 0.23 -12.01 -4.42
CA LYS A 192 0.31 -13.10 -3.44
C LYS A 192 1.69 -13.75 -3.44
N ARG A 193 2.28 -13.94 -2.26
CA ARG A 193 3.59 -14.55 -2.06
C ARG A 193 4.78 -13.83 -2.71
N ASN A 194 4.59 -12.64 -3.29
CA ASN A 194 5.67 -11.86 -3.91
C ASN A 194 6.28 -10.87 -2.90
N GLY A 195 7.35 -11.30 -2.24
CA GLY A 195 8.06 -10.48 -1.24
C GLY A 195 8.61 -9.16 -1.77
N ARG A 196 8.88 -9.03 -3.08
CA ARG A 196 9.40 -7.77 -3.67
C ARG A 196 8.38 -6.63 -3.60
N VAL A 197 7.08 -6.96 -3.56
CA VAL A 197 5.99 -5.98 -3.45
C VAL A 197 5.38 -5.99 -2.06
N LEU A 198 5.14 -7.16 -1.49
CA LEU A 198 4.43 -7.27 -0.22
C LEU A 198 5.29 -6.84 0.98
N LEU A 199 6.62 -7.03 0.96
CA LEU A 199 7.46 -6.56 2.07
C LEU A 199 7.47 -5.01 2.17
N PRO A 200 7.66 -4.24 1.08
CA PRO A 200 7.45 -2.79 1.12
C PRO A 200 6.02 -2.37 1.48
N LEU A 201 5.00 -3.12 1.04
CA LEU A 201 3.62 -2.85 1.45
C LEU A 201 3.42 -3.01 2.96
N LEU A 202 3.94 -4.09 3.55
CA LEU A 202 3.89 -4.32 5.00
C LEU A 202 4.62 -3.20 5.75
N SER A 203 5.81 -2.79 5.31
CA SER A 203 6.52 -1.65 5.91
C SER A 203 5.78 -0.32 5.76
N THR A 204 5.05 -0.13 4.66
CA THR A 204 4.20 1.05 4.47
C THR A 204 3.01 1.05 5.43
N LEU A 205 2.32 -0.08 5.55
CA LEU A 205 1.20 -0.25 6.49
C LEU A 205 1.64 -0.04 7.94
N ASP A 206 2.79 -0.59 8.30
CA ASP A 206 3.42 -0.43 9.61
C ASP A 206 3.57 1.06 9.97
N LYS A 207 4.23 1.83 9.10
CA LYS A 207 4.38 3.28 9.27
C LYS A 207 3.04 4.00 9.37
N LEU A 208 2.06 3.65 8.54
CA LEU A 208 0.75 4.30 8.57
C LEU A 208 0.00 4.00 9.87
N LEU A 209 0.10 2.78 10.39
CA LEU A 209 -0.49 2.38 11.66
C LEU A 209 0.17 3.07 12.85
N SER A 210 1.50 3.03 12.93
CA SER A 210 2.26 3.65 14.03
C SER A 210 2.05 5.16 14.15
N HIS A 211 1.65 5.83 13.06
CA HIS A 211 1.37 7.26 13.03
C HIS A 211 -0.12 7.61 13.00
N GLY A 212 -1.03 6.65 13.19
CA GLY A 212 -2.48 6.91 13.25
C GLY A 212 -3.11 7.35 11.91
N TYR A 213 -2.50 7.00 10.78
CA TYR A 213 -2.98 7.38 9.44
C TYR A 213 -4.02 6.43 8.84
N LEU A 214 -4.34 5.33 9.52
CA LEU A 214 -5.38 4.37 9.10
C LEU A 214 -6.64 4.39 9.97
N GLU A 215 -6.77 5.28 10.95
CA GLU A 215 -7.90 5.31 11.90
C GLU A 215 -9.27 5.28 11.19
N GLU A 216 -9.46 6.04 10.11
CA GLU A 216 -10.72 6.06 9.34
C GLU A 216 -11.03 4.71 8.68
N LEU A 217 -9.99 3.98 8.25
CA LEU A 217 -10.16 2.62 7.70
C LEU A 217 -10.48 1.61 8.80
N LEU A 218 -9.84 1.75 9.96
CA LEU A 218 -9.98 0.83 11.09
C LEU A 218 -11.35 0.95 11.80
N THR A 219 -11.97 2.13 11.75
CA THR A 219 -13.26 2.40 12.38
C THR A 219 -14.46 2.11 11.48
N LEU A 220 -14.29 2.17 10.16
CA LEU A 220 -15.38 2.03 9.21
C LEU A 220 -16.06 0.65 9.25
N ASN A 221 -17.39 0.64 9.15
CA ASN A 221 -18.23 -0.55 9.02
C ASN A 221 -17.90 -1.63 10.07
N ASN A 222 -17.75 -1.22 11.33
CA ASN A 222 -17.42 -2.10 12.45
C ASN A 222 -16.14 -2.93 12.21
N GLY A 223 -15.11 -2.29 11.67
CA GLY A 223 -13.80 -2.91 11.44
C GLY A 223 -13.75 -3.85 10.24
N ASN A 224 -14.55 -3.62 9.19
CA ASN A 224 -14.52 -4.45 7.98
C ASN A 224 -13.12 -4.50 7.34
N PHE A 225 -12.43 -3.36 7.28
CA PHE A 225 -11.05 -3.29 6.77
C PHE A 225 -10.10 -4.18 7.58
N ILE A 226 -10.20 -4.18 8.92
CA ILE A 226 -9.41 -5.02 9.83
C ILE A 226 -9.60 -6.49 9.46
N ARG A 227 -10.84 -6.95 9.29
CA ARG A 227 -11.15 -8.35 8.96
C ARG A 227 -10.54 -8.77 7.62
N ILE A 228 -10.66 -7.93 6.59
CA ILE A 228 -10.11 -8.21 5.25
C ILE A 228 -8.58 -8.18 5.28
N LEU A 229 -7.99 -7.21 5.96
CA LEU A 229 -6.53 -7.11 6.09
C LEU A 229 -5.97 -8.29 6.86
N MET A 230 -6.54 -8.66 8.01
CA MET A 230 -6.11 -9.82 8.79
C MET A 230 -6.25 -11.12 8.01
N THR A 231 -7.34 -11.30 7.24
CA THR A 231 -7.46 -12.45 6.33
C THR A 231 -6.33 -12.48 5.30
N SER A 232 -5.97 -11.32 4.74
CA SER A 232 -4.88 -11.19 3.77
C SER A 232 -3.52 -11.52 4.39
N LEU A 233 -3.26 -11.03 5.62
CA LEU A 233 -2.04 -11.29 6.39
C LEU A 233 -1.91 -12.76 6.78
N SER A 234 -2.96 -13.39 7.29
CA SER A 234 -2.98 -14.82 7.62
C SER A 234 -2.70 -15.69 6.40
N ASN A 235 -3.31 -15.35 5.26
CA ASN A 235 -3.08 -16.07 4.00
C ASN A 235 -1.65 -15.91 3.48
N GLU A 236 -1.06 -14.73 3.64
CA GLU A 236 0.33 -14.46 3.25
C GLU A 236 1.34 -15.14 4.19
N ALA A 237 1.04 -15.20 5.50
CA ALA A 237 1.88 -15.88 6.49
C ALA A 237 1.85 -17.41 6.30
N SER A 238 0.72 -17.96 5.87
CA SER A 238 0.53 -19.40 5.68
C SER A 238 1.49 -19.97 4.63
N GLY A 239 2.38 -20.86 5.08
CA GLY A 239 3.41 -21.48 4.24
C GLY A 239 4.53 -20.52 3.81
N CYS A 240 4.60 -19.32 4.38
CA CYS A 240 5.67 -18.38 4.10
C CYS A 240 7.00 -18.89 4.66
N SER A 241 8.04 -18.89 3.82
CA SER A 241 9.41 -19.23 4.24
C SER A 241 10.33 -18.03 4.43
N ASP A 242 9.87 -16.82 4.11
CA ASP A 242 10.62 -15.58 4.29
C ASP A 242 10.41 -15.06 5.71
N VAL A 243 11.45 -15.19 6.55
CA VAL A 243 11.41 -14.76 7.96
C VAL A 243 11.17 -13.27 8.05
N LYS A 244 11.84 -12.42 7.25
CA LYS A 244 11.66 -10.96 7.29
C LYS A 244 10.21 -10.57 7.01
N ARG A 245 9.55 -11.26 6.07
CA ARG A 245 8.13 -11.05 5.78
C ARG A 245 7.23 -11.49 6.93
N LEU A 246 7.52 -12.63 7.58
CA LEU A 246 6.78 -13.07 8.76
C LEU A 246 6.88 -12.06 9.92
N LEU A 247 8.08 -11.55 10.21
CA LEU A 247 8.29 -10.51 11.22
C LEU A 247 7.51 -9.23 10.89
N ALA A 248 7.50 -8.82 9.61
CA ALA A 248 6.74 -7.66 9.17
C ALA A 248 5.22 -7.86 9.29
N ILE A 249 4.70 -9.07 9.01
CA ILE A 249 3.30 -9.41 9.23
C ILE A 249 2.93 -9.29 10.71
N VAL A 250 3.71 -9.90 11.61
CA VAL A 250 3.47 -9.83 13.06
C VAL A 250 3.42 -8.37 13.54
N ARG A 251 4.39 -7.55 13.11
CA ARG A 251 4.45 -6.13 13.46
C ARG A 251 3.22 -5.34 12.97
N VAL A 252 2.83 -5.49 11.70
CA VAL A 252 1.63 -4.84 11.17
C VAL A 252 0.37 -5.30 11.92
N SER A 253 0.27 -6.59 12.23
CA SER A 253 -0.85 -7.14 12.98
C SER A 253 -0.96 -6.54 14.38
N LEU A 254 0.13 -6.45 15.14
CA LEU A 254 0.13 -5.86 16.49
C LEU A 254 -0.11 -4.34 16.46
N ASN A 255 0.49 -3.61 15.52
CA ASN A 255 0.28 -2.16 15.35
C ASN A 255 -1.15 -1.79 14.92
N MET A 256 -1.94 -2.78 14.48
CA MET A 256 -3.36 -2.60 14.18
C MET A 256 -4.22 -2.47 15.43
N ILE A 257 -3.76 -3.01 16.57
CA ILE A 257 -4.49 -2.93 17.82
C ILE A 257 -4.36 -1.49 18.36
N GLN A 258 -5.46 -0.73 18.31
CA GLN A 258 -5.53 0.64 18.79
C GLN A 258 -6.62 0.73 19.88
N PRO A 259 -6.25 0.82 21.18
CA PRO A 259 -7.19 0.68 22.28
C PRO A 259 -8.25 1.78 22.34
N ASP A 260 -7.92 2.98 21.85
CA ASP A 260 -8.80 4.15 21.95
C ASP A 260 -9.89 4.18 20.85
N LEU A 261 -9.95 3.14 20.00
CA LEU A 261 -10.97 3.01 18.95
C LEU A 261 -12.10 2.06 19.36
N GLU A 262 -13.34 2.38 18.95
CA GLU A 262 -14.53 1.52 19.19
C GLU A 262 -14.36 0.10 18.63
N THR A 263 -13.50 -0.07 17.62
CA THR A 263 -13.21 -1.36 16.99
C THR A 263 -12.11 -2.17 17.68
N ALA A 264 -11.61 -1.73 18.85
CA ALA A 264 -10.54 -2.42 19.61
C ALA A 264 -10.85 -3.90 19.89
N ALA A 265 -12.10 -4.23 20.25
CA ALA A 265 -12.50 -5.63 20.46
C ALA A 265 -12.39 -6.46 19.15
N THR A 266 -12.86 -5.91 18.02
CA THR A 266 -12.74 -6.54 16.70
C THR A 266 -11.27 -6.73 16.30
N MET A 267 -10.42 -5.75 16.58
CA MET A 267 -8.97 -5.86 16.35
C MET A 267 -8.38 -7.00 17.16
N ARG A 268 -8.65 -7.05 18.47
CA ARG A 268 -8.15 -8.10 19.37
C ARG A 268 -8.57 -9.49 18.89
N GLU A 269 -9.84 -9.68 18.61
CA GLU A 269 -10.40 -10.95 18.11
C GLU A 269 -9.82 -11.37 16.77
N SER A 270 -9.48 -10.42 15.89
CA SER A 270 -8.92 -10.71 14.56
C SER A 270 -7.40 -10.90 14.59
N VAL A 271 -6.68 -10.16 15.43
CA VAL A 271 -5.22 -10.08 15.49
C VAL A 271 -4.63 -11.20 16.34
N LEU A 272 -5.14 -11.39 17.57
CA LEU A 272 -4.52 -12.32 18.52
C LEU A 272 -4.45 -13.76 18.02
N PRO A 273 -5.41 -14.32 17.26
CA PRO A 273 -5.26 -15.66 16.68
C PRO A 273 -4.03 -15.80 15.77
N LEU A 274 -3.70 -14.77 14.99
CA LEU A 274 -2.49 -14.77 14.17
C LEU A 274 -1.23 -14.70 15.05
N VAL A 275 -1.26 -13.89 16.10
CA VAL A 275 -0.14 -13.76 17.07
C VAL A 275 0.10 -15.10 17.79
N MET A 276 -0.96 -15.76 18.26
CA MET A 276 -0.88 -17.10 18.87
C MET A 276 -0.34 -18.14 17.90
N THR A 277 -0.66 -18.02 16.61
CA THR A 277 -0.08 -18.87 15.57
C THR A 277 1.41 -18.58 15.37
N ALA A 278 1.80 -17.30 15.41
CA ALA A 278 3.19 -16.87 15.23
C ALA A 278 4.10 -17.22 16.43
N LEU A 279 3.56 -17.29 17.65
CA LEU A 279 4.27 -17.82 18.83
C LEU A 279 4.65 -19.29 18.69
N LEU A 280 3.99 -20.06 17.80
CA LEU A 280 4.34 -21.44 17.44
C LEU A 280 4.89 -21.57 16.01
N ASN A 281 5.39 -20.47 15.45
CA ASN A 281 5.94 -20.49 14.10
C ASN A 281 7.13 -21.48 14.01
N PRO A 282 7.33 -22.22 12.90
CA PRO A 282 8.48 -23.11 12.75
C PRO A 282 9.85 -22.42 12.91
N TYR A 283 9.94 -21.13 12.61
CA TYR A 283 11.18 -20.36 12.73
C TYR A 283 11.35 -19.79 14.15
N PRO A 284 12.42 -20.18 14.88
CA PRO A 284 12.70 -19.70 16.24
C PRO A 284 12.71 -18.17 16.37
N ARG A 285 13.32 -17.50 15.40
CA ARG A 285 13.38 -16.03 15.34
C ARG A 285 12.00 -15.38 15.26
N VAL A 286 11.05 -15.98 14.55
CA VAL A 286 9.68 -15.47 14.47
C VAL A 286 8.96 -15.63 15.80
N ARG A 287 9.13 -16.76 16.49
CA ARG A 287 8.54 -16.98 17.81
C ARG A 287 9.06 -15.97 18.83
N GLN A 288 10.38 -15.84 18.94
CA GLN A 288 11.04 -14.91 19.83
C GLN A 288 10.58 -13.46 19.57
N TYR A 289 10.66 -13.02 18.32
CA TYR A 289 10.21 -11.67 17.96
C TYR A 289 8.73 -11.46 18.28
N THR A 290 7.87 -12.45 18.02
CA THR A 290 6.45 -12.35 18.34
C THR A 290 6.22 -12.19 19.83
N ALA A 291 6.95 -12.93 20.66
CA ALA A 291 6.86 -12.82 22.11
C ALA A 291 7.32 -11.43 22.60
N GLU A 292 8.46 -10.95 22.10
CA GLU A 292 8.99 -9.62 22.42
C GLU A 292 8.00 -8.50 22.03
N GLN A 293 7.44 -8.55 20.82
CA GLN A 293 6.49 -7.53 20.36
C GLN A 293 5.15 -7.61 21.08
N LEU A 294 4.67 -8.81 21.41
CA LEU A 294 3.44 -8.96 22.20
C LEU A 294 3.65 -8.43 23.62
N TYR A 295 4.81 -8.69 24.23
CA TYR A 295 5.18 -8.12 25.54
C TYR A 295 5.13 -6.60 25.48
N VAL A 296 5.82 -5.96 24.53
CA VAL A 296 5.80 -4.50 24.36
C VAL A 296 4.37 -3.98 24.21
N LYS A 297 3.54 -4.65 23.42
CA LYS A 297 2.15 -4.21 23.20
C LYS A 297 1.29 -4.32 24.47
N ILE A 298 1.51 -5.35 25.29
CA ILE A 298 0.84 -5.50 26.60
C ILE A 298 1.32 -4.42 27.57
N GLU A 299 2.61 -4.11 27.60
CA GLU A 299 3.12 -3.05 28.48
C GLU A 299 2.63 -1.65 28.07
N GLU A 300 2.51 -1.37 26.77
CA GLU A 300 2.07 -0.07 26.27
C GLU A 300 0.56 0.14 26.44
N ASP A 301 -0.25 -0.86 26.10
CA ASP A 301 -1.71 -0.71 25.95
C ASP A 301 -2.53 -1.76 26.72
N GLY A 302 -1.89 -2.67 27.47
CA GLY A 302 -2.52 -3.83 28.08
C GLY A 302 -3.71 -3.49 28.96
N ASP A 303 -3.56 -2.52 29.87
CA ASP A 303 -4.61 -2.09 30.80
C ASP A 303 -5.87 -1.58 30.08
N LYS A 304 -5.70 -1.00 28.87
CA LYS A 304 -6.82 -0.53 28.04
C LYS A 304 -7.42 -1.66 27.21
N LEU A 305 -6.61 -2.64 26.81
CA LEU A 305 -6.99 -3.73 25.92
C LEU A 305 -7.60 -4.93 26.64
N PHE A 306 -7.21 -5.16 27.89
CA PHE A 306 -7.56 -6.32 28.68
C PHE A 306 -8.00 -5.89 30.08
N GLY A 307 -9.04 -6.53 30.61
CA GLY A 307 -9.67 -6.09 31.87
C GLY A 307 -9.08 -6.68 33.15
N SER A 308 -8.06 -7.54 33.07
CA SER A 308 -7.55 -8.30 34.22
C SER A 308 -6.04 -8.08 34.39
N GLN A 309 -5.67 -7.26 35.38
CA GLN A 309 -4.26 -6.95 35.66
C GLN A 309 -3.45 -8.21 35.98
N ALA A 310 -4.00 -9.09 36.83
CA ALA A 310 -3.36 -10.35 37.19
C ALA A 310 -3.10 -11.22 35.95
N SER A 311 -4.04 -11.24 35.00
CA SER A 311 -3.87 -12.01 33.76
C SER A 311 -2.81 -11.42 32.84
N LEU A 312 -2.65 -10.09 32.84
CA LEU A 312 -1.58 -9.41 32.10
C LEU A 312 -0.21 -9.69 32.72
N GLU A 313 -0.10 -9.60 34.04
CA GLU A 313 1.13 -9.92 34.78
C GLU A 313 1.59 -11.36 34.51
N ASP A 314 0.67 -12.32 34.62
CA ASP A 314 0.94 -13.74 34.32
C ASP A 314 1.37 -13.95 32.86
N ALA A 315 0.68 -13.29 31.91
CA ALA A 315 1.01 -13.40 30.48
C ALA A 315 2.38 -12.81 30.18
N THR A 316 2.70 -11.63 30.74
CA THR A 316 4.02 -10.99 30.65
C THR A 316 5.11 -11.88 31.23
N GLN A 317 4.88 -12.50 32.39
CA GLN A 317 5.84 -13.41 33.01
C GLN A 317 6.13 -14.62 32.11
N LEU A 318 5.11 -15.19 31.45
CA LEU A 318 5.29 -16.27 30.49
C LEU A 318 6.06 -15.81 29.24
N LEU A 319 5.77 -14.62 28.72
CA LEU A 319 6.46 -14.06 27.55
C LEU A 319 7.95 -13.84 27.81
N LEU A 320 8.34 -13.45 29.03
CA LEU A 320 9.74 -13.20 29.40
C LEU A 320 10.53 -14.46 29.79
N ASN A 321 9.89 -15.42 30.47
CA ASN A 321 10.62 -16.56 31.05
C ASN A 321 10.75 -17.76 30.11
N VAL A 322 9.93 -17.83 29.06
CA VAL A 322 9.98 -18.91 28.08
C VAL A 322 11.09 -18.66 27.05
N VAL A 323 11.89 -19.69 26.78
CA VAL A 323 12.92 -19.64 25.74
C VAL A 323 12.27 -19.87 24.37
N TRP A 324 11.67 -18.82 23.80
CA TRP A 324 10.89 -18.90 22.56
C TRP A 324 11.69 -19.37 21.33
N HIS A 325 13.02 -19.21 21.36
CA HIS A 325 13.90 -19.64 20.28
C HIS A 325 14.38 -21.10 20.41
N ASP A 326 13.84 -21.91 21.34
CA ASP A 326 14.15 -23.35 21.40
C ASP A 326 13.57 -24.07 20.17
N GLU A 327 14.44 -24.68 19.35
CA GLU A 327 14.10 -25.34 18.09
C GLU A 327 13.21 -26.57 18.24
N PHE A 328 13.36 -27.31 19.34
CA PHE A 328 12.81 -28.66 19.46
C PHE A 328 11.66 -28.75 20.47
N ASP A 329 11.46 -27.72 21.30
CA ASP A 329 10.47 -27.66 22.37
C ASP A 329 10.34 -29.01 23.10
N HIS A 330 11.48 -29.52 23.58
CA HIS A 330 11.64 -30.91 24.02
C HIS A 330 10.62 -31.40 25.07
N HIS A 331 9.99 -30.45 25.77
CA HIS A 331 9.01 -30.70 26.84
C HIS A 331 7.64 -30.05 26.59
N GLY A 332 7.38 -29.52 25.39
CA GLY A 332 6.14 -28.83 25.06
C GLY A 332 5.92 -27.54 25.87
N HIS A 333 7.00 -26.94 26.38
CA HIS A 333 6.95 -25.74 27.22
C HIS A 333 6.42 -24.55 26.43
N ILE A 334 6.85 -24.38 25.18
CA ILE A 334 6.41 -23.29 24.32
C ILE A 334 4.92 -23.46 23.98
N VAL A 335 4.50 -24.67 23.60
CA VAL A 335 3.08 -24.96 23.32
C VAL A 335 2.21 -24.67 24.54
N LYS A 336 2.62 -25.15 25.73
CA LYS A 336 1.91 -24.93 26.99
C LYS A 336 1.82 -23.45 27.34
N ALA A 337 2.94 -22.72 27.25
CA ALA A 337 2.97 -21.29 27.55
C ALA A 337 2.08 -20.50 26.59
N ARG A 338 2.15 -20.78 25.28
CA ARG A 338 1.27 -20.13 24.29
C ARG A 338 -0.21 -20.41 24.58
N ASN A 339 -0.58 -21.64 24.94
CA ASN A 339 -1.96 -21.97 25.31
C ASN A 339 -2.41 -21.18 26.54
N GLN A 340 -1.56 -21.08 27.57
CA GLN A 340 -1.84 -20.29 28.78
C GLN A 340 -1.97 -18.80 28.46
N ILE A 341 -1.08 -18.22 27.65
CA ILE A 341 -1.17 -16.83 27.19
C ILE A 341 -2.48 -16.60 26.42
N ALA A 342 -2.86 -17.54 25.54
CA ALA A 342 -4.13 -17.45 24.83
C ALA A 342 -5.33 -17.42 25.80
N ASP A 343 -5.33 -18.27 26.82
CA ASP A 343 -6.38 -18.29 27.85
C ASP A 343 -6.43 -16.98 28.65
N LEU A 344 -5.27 -16.46 29.07
CA LEU A 344 -5.15 -15.21 29.82
C LEU A 344 -5.61 -13.98 29.01
N LEU A 345 -5.36 -13.98 27.70
CA LEU A 345 -5.75 -12.89 26.79
C LEU A 345 -7.14 -13.10 26.15
N GLY A 346 -7.88 -14.14 26.53
CA GLY A 346 -9.24 -14.41 26.06
C GLY A 346 -9.32 -14.89 24.60
N VAL A 347 -8.28 -15.54 24.09
CA VAL A 347 -8.23 -16.08 22.73
C VAL A 347 -8.73 -17.53 22.70
N ALA A 348 -9.86 -17.75 22.05
CA ALA A 348 -10.38 -19.10 21.85
C ALA A 348 -9.55 -19.86 20.80
N LEU A 349 -8.86 -20.92 21.23
CA LEU A 349 -8.12 -21.85 20.37
C LEU A 349 -8.90 -23.16 20.22
N SER A 350 -8.91 -23.73 19.02
CA SER A 350 -9.48 -25.08 18.80
C SER A 350 -8.62 -26.16 19.46
N GLU A 351 -9.18 -27.36 19.67
CA GLU A 351 -8.45 -28.49 20.22
C GLU A 351 -7.23 -28.86 19.37
N GLU A 352 -7.38 -28.85 18.03
CA GLU A 352 -6.28 -29.11 17.12
C GLU A 352 -5.19 -28.05 17.26
N ALA A 353 -5.58 -26.78 17.41
CA ALA A 353 -4.65 -25.68 17.60
C ALA A 353 -3.91 -25.78 18.93
N ARG A 354 -4.52 -26.33 20.00
CA ARG A 354 -3.89 -26.53 21.31
C ARG A 354 -2.89 -27.68 21.34
N GLN A 355 -3.05 -28.67 20.47
CA GLN A 355 -2.26 -29.90 20.41
C GLN A 355 -1.14 -29.88 19.34
N ILE A 356 -0.90 -28.73 18.70
CA ILE A 356 0.18 -28.57 17.73
C ILE A 356 1.52 -28.95 18.36
N THR A 357 2.22 -29.88 17.73
CA THR A 357 3.62 -30.19 18.03
C THR A 357 4.49 -29.70 16.88
N PHE A 358 5.58 -29.03 17.19
CA PHE A 358 6.60 -28.62 16.22
C PHE A 358 7.93 -29.28 16.62
N GLY A 359 8.79 -29.60 15.64
CA GLY A 359 10.08 -30.23 15.91
C GLY A 359 10.11 -31.77 15.90
N THR A 360 9.05 -32.47 15.46
CA THR A 360 9.12 -33.93 15.28
C THR A 360 10.09 -34.30 14.14
N THR A 361 10.97 -35.24 14.45
CA THR A 361 12.26 -35.61 13.83
C THR A 361 12.25 -36.04 12.35
N ALA A 362 11.18 -35.80 11.59
CA ALA A 362 10.98 -36.35 10.25
C ALA A 362 11.04 -35.33 9.10
N SER A 363 11.16 -34.02 9.34
CA SER A 363 11.30 -33.02 8.27
C SER A 363 12.67 -32.35 8.31
N ARG A 364 13.70 -33.08 7.89
CA ARG A 364 15.01 -32.50 7.55
C ARG A 364 14.89 -31.74 6.23
N THR A 365 14.50 -30.47 6.33
CA THR A 365 15.29 -29.40 5.72
C THR A 365 15.43 -28.36 6.81
N VAL A 366 16.61 -28.37 7.43
CA VAL A 366 17.05 -27.34 8.36
C VAL A 366 16.81 -26.01 7.66
N ARG A 367 15.77 -25.28 8.06
CA ARG A 367 15.55 -23.93 7.55
C ARG A 367 16.38 -22.99 8.42
N ASN A 368 17.70 -23.14 8.31
CA ASN A 368 18.64 -22.18 8.85
C ASN A 368 18.29 -20.83 8.25
N ASP A 369 18.14 -19.84 9.12
CA ASP A 369 18.15 -18.43 8.77
C ASP A 369 19.59 -18.16 8.28
N GLU A 370 19.86 -18.41 6.99
CA GLU A 370 21.01 -17.78 6.34
C GLU A 370 20.80 -16.27 6.54
N PHE A 371 21.83 -15.54 6.99
CA PHE A 371 21.80 -14.13 7.43
C PHE A 371 21.62 -13.91 8.95
N GLU A 372 22.61 -14.37 9.72
CA GLU A 372 23.34 -13.43 10.60
C GLU A 372 23.98 -12.30 9.79
#